data_AF-A0A920U429-F1
#
_entry.id   AF-A0A920U429-F1
#
_cell.length_a   1.000
_cell.length_b   1.000
_cell.length_c   1.000
_cell.angle_alpha   90.00
_cell.angle_beta   90.00
_cell.angle_gamma   90.00
#
_symmetry.space_group_name_H-M   'P 1'
#
loop_
_entity.id
_entity.type
_entity.pdbx_description
1 polymer ?
#
loop_
_entity_poly.entity_id
_entity_poly.type
_entity_poly.pdbx_seq_one_letter_code
_entity_poly.pdbx_strand_id
1 'polypeptide(L)'
;MLTDPSNSKEVAAVSDTIITMLPDSADSEKVILGPDGVLEGAKPGSVIIDMSSIAPLVSQRIAAACAEKGIEMLDAPVSGGSREL
;
A
#
# COMPACT_ATOMS: atom_id res chain seq x y z
N MET A 1 -14.88 4.02 -22.40
CA MET A 1 -13.57 4.60 -22.07
C MET A 1 -13.38 4.40 -20.57
N LEU A 2 -12.51 3.48 -20.17
CA LEU A 2 -12.00 3.47 -18.81
C LEU A 2 -10.97 4.61 -18.76
N THR A 3 -11.26 5.66 -18.01
CA THR A 3 -10.28 6.71 -17.70
C THR A 3 -9.22 6.11 -16.79
N ASP A 4 -7.94 6.34 -17.09
CA ASP A 4 -6.85 5.82 -16.27
C ASP A 4 -6.98 6.32 -14.82
N PRO A 5 -6.75 5.46 -13.81
CA PRO A 5 -6.86 5.86 -12.41
C PRO A 5 -5.85 6.97 -12.10
N SER A 6 -6.34 8.04 -11.47
CA SER A 6 -5.60 9.28 -11.22
C SER A 6 -4.96 9.35 -9.82
N ASN A 7 -5.30 8.41 -8.94
CA ASN A 7 -4.84 8.33 -7.55
C ASN A 7 -4.87 6.88 -7.02
N SER A 8 -4.28 6.66 -5.84
CA SER A 8 -4.13 5.34 -5.22
C SER A 8 -5.46 4.66 -4.90
N LYS A 9 -6.47 5.43 -4.49
CA LYS A 9 -7.83 4.93 -4.24
C LYS A 9 -8.47 4.36 -5.49
N GLU A 10 -8.37 5.06 -6.62
CA GLU A 10 -8.94 4.58 -7.89
C GLU A 10 -8.26 3.30 -8.37
N VAL A 11 -6.93 3.18 -8.19
CA VAL A 11 -6.20 1.93 -8.44
C VAL A 11 -6.72 0.81 -7.54
N ALA A 12 -6.85 1.07 -6.24
CA ALA A 12 -7.31 0.07 -5.26
C ALA A 12 -8.76 -0.37 -5.51
N ALA A 13 -9.63 0.51 -6.00
CA ALA A 13 -11.04 0.19 -6.29
C ALA A 13 -11.22 -0.85 -7.40
N VAL A 14 -10.22 -1.02 -8.27
CA VAL A 14 -10.26 -1.99 -9.39
C VAL A 14 -9.26 -3.14 -9.21
N SER A 15 -8.59 -3.22 -8.05
CA SER A 15 -7.54 -4.21 -7.80
C SER A 15 -7.89 -5.13 -6.62
N ASP A 16 -7.62 -6.42 -6.78
CA ASP A 16 -7.71 -7.39 -5.68
C ASP A 16 -6.39 -7.48 -4.89
N THR A 17 -5.27 -7.18 -5.53
CA THR A 17 -3.93 -7.14 -4.93
C THR A 17 -3.24 -5.84 -5.28
N ILE A 18 -2.76 -5.11 -4.28
CA ILE A 18 -2.11 -3.82 -4.41
C ILE A 18 -0.68 -3.95 -3.89
N ILE A 19 0.28 -3.43 -4.65
CA ILE A 19 1.70 -3.40 -4.26
C ILE A 19 2.11 -1.94 -4.07
N THR A 20 2.78 -1.64 -2.96
CA THR A 20 3.40 -0.33 -2.71
C THR A 20 4.92 -0.46 -2.65
N MET A 21 5.61 0.52 -3.22
CA MET A 21 7.07 0.60 -3.24
C MET A 21 7.47 2.07 -3.15
N LEU A 22 7.58 2.56 -1.92
CA LEU A 22 7.65 3.97 -1.59
C LEU A 22 8.98 4.31 -0.89
N PRO A 23 9.41 5.59 -0.94
CA PRO A 23 10.71 6.00 -0.41
C PRO A 23 10.89 5.76 1.08
N ASP A 24 9.87 6.06 1.88
CA ASP A 24 9.95 5.96 3.34
C ASP A 24 8.61 5.66 4.03
N SER A 25 8.65 5.68 5.37
CA SER A 25 7.51 5.39 6.23
C SER A 25 6.39 6.43 6.15
N ALA A 26 6.73 7.71 5.98
CA ALA A 26 5.73 8.77 5.88
C ALA A 26 5.00 8.69 4.54
N ASP A 27 5.70 8.36 3.47
CA ASP A 27 5.09 8.10 2.17
C ASP A 27 4.16 6.89 2.21
N SER A 28 4.57 5.78 2.86
CA SER A 28 3.70 4.59 3.02
C SER A 28 2.43 4.89 3.82
N GLU A 29 2.54 5.59 4.96
CA GLU A 29 1.34 6.02 5.71
C GLU A 29 0.44 6.92 4.88
N LYS A 30 0.99 7.88 4.14
CA LYS A 30 0.20 8.81 3.32
C LYS A 30 -0.51 8.09 2.17
N VAL A 31 0.19 7.23 1.44
CA VAL A 31 -0.36 6.53 0.27
C VAL A 31 -1.39 5.48 0.68
N ILE A 32 -1.20 4.81 1.81
CA ILE A 32 -2.11 3.74 2.24
C ILE A 32 -3.28 4.31 3.05
N LEU A 33 -3.01 5.14 4.06
CA LEU A 33 -3.99 5.60 5.04
C LEU A 33 -4.53 7.01 4.78
N GLY A 34 -3.83 7.81 3.96
CA GLY A 34 -4.18 9.20 3.71
C GLY A 34 -5.37 9.39 2.76
N PRO A 35 -5.78 10.65 2.52
CA PRO A 35 -6.83 10.99 1.57
C PRO A 35 -6.48 10.49 0.17
N ASP A 36 -7.49 9.97 -0.53
CA ASP A 36 -7.32 9.31 -1.84
C ASP A 36 -6.31 8.14 -1.81
N GLY A 37 -6.08 7.58 -0.62
CA GLY A 37 -5.17 6.48 -0.38
C GLY A 37 -5.76 5.11 -0.68
N VAL A 38 -4.90 4.09 -0.68
CA VAL A 38 -5.26 2.69 -1.00
C VAL A 38 -6.42 2.20 -0.14
N LEU A 39 -6.41 2.51 1.17
CA LEU A 39 -7.42 2.02 2.12
C LEU A 39 -8.82 2.61 1.90
N GLU A 40 -8.96 3.71 1.16
CA GLU A 40 -10.27 4.26 0.77
C GLU A 40 -10.90 3.53 -0.42
N GLY A 41 -10.09 2.88 -1.25
CA GLY A 41 -10.55 2.20 -2.47
C GLY A 41 -10.54 0.67 -2.37
N ALA A 42 -9.66 0.11 -1.54
CA ALA A 42 -9.52 -1.33 -1.36
C ALA A 42 -10.80 -1.96 -0.80
N LYS A 43 -11.11 -3.17 -1.27
CA LYS A 43 -12.32 -3.90 -0.90
C LYS A 43 -12.00 -4.92 0.20
N PRO A 44 -12.96 -5.28 1.06
CA PRO A 44 -12.78 -6.42 1.95
C PRO A 44 -12.38 -7.68 1.16
N GLY A 45 -11.35 -8.38 1.65
CA GLY A 45 -10.73 -9.52 0.96
C GLY A 45 -9.58 -9.15 0.01
N SER A 46 -9.32 -7.87 -0.23
CA SER A 46 -8.12 -7.42 -0.96
C SER A 46 -6.85 -7.65 -0.12
N VAL A 47 -5.72 -7.70 -0.81
CA VAL A 47 -4.38 -7.80 -0.21
C VAL A 47 -3.53 -6.58 -0.58
N ILE A 48 -2.89 -5.97 0.42
CA ILE A 48 -1.87 -4.93 0.24
C ILE A 48 -0.50 -5.51 0.57
N ILE A 49 0.45 -5.41 -0.36
CA ILE A 49 1.82 -5.85 -0.18
C ILE A 49 2.70 -4.61 -0.15
N ASP A 50 3.21 -4.25 1.02
CA ASP A 50 4.16 -3.15 1.14
C ASP A 50 5.59 -3.67 1.01
N MET A 51 6.24 -3.31 -0.10
CA MET A 51 7.62 -3.66 -0.40
C MET A 51 8.60 -2.54 -0.03
N SER A 52 8.08 -1.44 0.52
CA SER A 52 8.85 -0.29 0.99
C SER A 52 9.72 -0.66 2.20
N SER A 53 10.87 0.00 2.35
CA SER A 53 11.72 -0.16 3.54
C SER A 53 11.25 0.79 4.65
N ILE A 54 10.25 0.37 5.43
CA ILE A 54 9.63 1.18 6.49
C ILE A 54 9.96 0.68 7.89
N ALA A 55 9.73 1.54 8.89
CA ALA A 55 9.89 1.14 10.29
C ALA A 55 8.86 0.05 10.66
N PRO A 56 9.24 -1.01 11.40
CA PRO A 56 8.33 -2.10 11.77
C PRO A 56 7.05 -1.64 12.47
N LEU A 57 7.15 -0.61 13.33
CA LEU A 57 6.00 -0.05 14.04
C LEU A 57 4.99 0.62 13.09
N VAL A 58 5.49 1.22 12.01
CA VAL A 58 4.63 1.85 10.99
C VAL A 58 3.90 0.77 10.20
N SER A 59 4.61 -0.27 9.76
CA SER A 59 4.01 -1.42 9.06
C SER A 59 2.90 -2.06 9.90
N GLN A 60 3.14 -2.27 11.20
CA GLN A 60 2.14 -2.79 12.14
C GLN A 60 0.90 -1.89 12.28
N ARG A 61 1.08 -0.56 12.32
CA ARG A 61 -0.02 0.40 12.39
C ARG A 61 -0.87 0.37 11.12
N ILE A 62 -0.22 0.32 9.95
CA ILE A 62 -0.91 0.22 8.67
C ILE A 62 -1.68 -1.10 8.58
N ALA A 63 -1.05 -2.21 8.99
CA ALA A 63 -1.67 -3.53 9.00
C ALA A 63 -2.91 -3.58 9.91
N ALA A 64 -2.86 -2.94 11.09
CA ALA A 64 -4.02 -2.83 11.98
C ALA A 64 -5.18 -2.07 11.31
N ALA A 65 -4.90 -0.94 10.65
CA ALA A 65 -5.91 -0.18 9.92
C ALA A 65 -6.50 -0.96 8.73
N CYS A 66 -5.69 -1.78 8.06
CA CYS A 66 -6.16 -2.68 6.99
C CYS A 66 -7.10 -3.76 7.55
N ALA A 67 -6.73 -4.38 8.67
CA ALA A 67 -7.52 -5.42 9.31
C ALA A 67 -8.91 -4.92 9.75
N GLU A 68 -9.02 -3.68 10.23
CA GLU A 68 -10.30 -3.04 10.57
C GLU A 68 -11.28 -2.98 9.37
N LYS A 69 -10.77 -3.01 8.14
CA LYS A 69 -11.56 -3.03 6.90
C LYS A 69 -11.67 -4.41 6.24
N GLY A 70 -11.17 -5.45 6.89
CA GLY A 70 -11.12 -6.81 6.31
C GLY A 70 -10.16 -6.92 5.14
N ILE A 71 -9.09 -6.12 5.14
CA ILE A 71 -8.03 -6.14 4.13
C ILE A 71 -6.78 -6.76 4.77
N GLU A 72 -6.14 -7.69 4.06
CA GLU A 72 -4.88 -8.27 4.51
C GLU A 72 -3.70 -7.38 4.08
N MET A 73 -2.70 -7.24 4.95
CA MET A 73 -1.46 -6.55 4.64
C MET A 73 -0.26 -7.48 4.84
N LEU A 74 0.64 -7.50 3.85
CA LEU A 74 1.92 -8.19 3.90
C LEU A 74 3.06 -7.16 3.88
N ASP A 75 3.89 -7.20 4.90
CA ASP A 75 5.18 -6.51 4.94
C ASP A 75 6.22 -7.37 4.20
N ALA A 76 6.65 -6.93 3.01
CA ALA A 76 7.54 -7.68 2.12
C ALA A 76 8.72 -6.81 1.61
N PRO A 77 9.53 -6.20 2.50
CA PRO A 77 10.63 -5.34 2.08
C PRO A 77 11.66 -6.10 1.24
N VAL A 78 12.15 -5.45 0.19
CA VAL A 78 13.17 -6.03 -0.71
C VAL A 78 14.59 -5.73 -0.28
N SER A 79 15.48 -6.69 -0.49
CA SER A 79 16.93 -6.52 -0.32
C SER A 79 17.64 -6.56 -1.69
N GLY A 80 18.49 -5.57 -1.97
CA GLY A 80 19.25 -5.47 -3.23
C GLY A 80 18.99 -4.14 -3.93
N GLY A 81 19.79 -3.12 -3.61
CA GLY A 81 19.72 -1.83 -4.30
C GLY A 81 20.18 -1.92 -5.75
N SER A 82 19.87 -0.89 -6.54
CA SER A 82 20.36 -0.72 -7.91
C SER A 82 21.88 -0.90 -7.96
N ARG A 83 22.36 -1.91 -8.68
CA ARG A 83 23.78 -1.96 -9.07
C ARG A 83 24.03 -0.79 -10.00
N GLU A 84 24.86 0.16 -9.56
CA GLU A 84 25.52 1.04 -10.51
C GLU A 84 26.37 0.15 -11.44
N LEU A 85 26.04 0.20 -12.74
CA LEU A 85 26.85 -0.37 -13.82
C LEU A 85 27.74 0.73 -14.39
#